data_AF-A0A934DNW6-F1
#
_entry.id   AF-A0A934DNW6-F1
#
_cell.length_a   1.000
_cell.length_b   1.000
_cell.length_c   1.000
_cell.angle_alpha   90.00
_cell.angle_beta   90.00
_cell.angle_gamma   90.00
#
_symmetry.space_group_name_H-M   'P 1'
#
loop_
_entity.id
_entity.type
_entity.pdbx_description
1 polymer ?
#
loop_
_entity_poly.entity_id
_entity_poly.type
_entity_poly.pdbx_seq_one_letter_code
_entity_poly.pdbx_strand_id
1 'polypeptide(L)' 'MTLSESKCEALKSGADKLHGHARRIIMAQVVRGLGRGGQRQAQSALGWNRSTIRKGEHELRSGVE' A
#
# COMPACT_ATOMS: atom_id res chain seq x y z
N MET A 1 1.55 2.43 -17.33
CA MET A 1 0.30 1.82 -16.82
C MET A 1 -0.25 2.70 -15.71
N THR A 2 -1.40 3.32 -15.93
CA THR A 2 -2.15 4.09 -14.92
C THR A 2 -3.08 3.15 -14.15
N LEU A 3 -3.21 3.31 -12.82
CA LEU A 3 -4.30 2.65 -12.09
C LEU A 3 -5.62 3.25 -12.55
N SER A 4 -6.65 2.44 -12.76
CA SER A 4 -7.99 2.97 -12.97
C SER A 4 -8.50 3.62 -11.70
N GLU A 5 -9.28 4.69 -11.84
CA GLU A 5 -9.83 5.47 -10.73
C GLU A 5 -10.63 4.61 -9.75
N SER A 6 -11.50 3.74 -10.28
CA SER A 6 -12.29 2.80 -9.48
C SER A 6 -11.44 1.84 -8.62
N LYS A 7 -10.28 1.41 -9.13
CA LYS A 7 -9.36 0.55 -8.37
C LYS A 7 -8.66 1.34 -7.27
N CYS A 8 -8.26 2.58 -7.55
CA CYS A 8 -7.67 3.45 -6.55
C CYS A 8 -8.63 3.70 -5.38
N GLU A 9 -9.90 3.97 -5.67
CA GLU A 9 -10.91 4.23 -4.65
C GLU A 9 -11.20 2.98 -3.80
N ALA A 10 -11.34 1.81 -4.43
CA ALA A 10 -11.51 0.55 -3.71
C ALA A 10 -10.32 0.25 -2.77
N LEU A 11 -9.09 0.47 -3.24
CA LEU A 11 -7.88 0.26 -2.43
C LEU A 11 -7.77 1.24 -1.26
N LYS A 12 -8.10 2.52 -1.48
CA LYS A 12 -8.15 3.53 -0.41
C LYS A 12 -9.18 3.14 0.64
N SER A 13 -10.42 2.89 0.21
CA SER A 13 -11.52 2.49 1.10
C SER A 13 -11.18 1.23 1.91
N GLY A 14 -10.59 0.22 1.28
CA GLY A 14 -10.15 -1.00 1.95
C GLY A 14 -9.06 -0.73 2.99
N ALA A 15 -8.04 0.05 2.65
CA ALA A 15 -6.95 0.38 3.56
C ALA A 15 -7.42 1.25 4.74
N ASP A 16 -8.38 2.14 4.54
CA ASP A 16 -8.88 3.05 5.59
C ASP A 16 -9.80 2.35 6.60
N LYS A 17 -10.39 1.21 6.22
CA LYS A 17 -11.11 0.31 7.14
C LYS A 17 -10.19 -0.54 8.02
N LEU A 18 -8.89 -0.53 7.75
CA LEU A 18 -7.89 -1.27 8.51
C LEU A 18 -7.10 -0.33 9.43
N HIS A 19 -6.56 -0.89 10.49
CA HIS A 19 -5.75 -0.15 11.46
C HIS A 19 -4.43 -0.85 11.73
N GLY A 20 -3.52 -0.14 12.40
CA GLY A 20 -2.27 -0.73 12.90
C GLY A 20 -1.42 -1.40 11.81
N HIS A 21 -0.90 -2.59 12.13
CA HIS A 21 -0.06 -3.39 11.23
C HIS A 21 -0.86 -3.88 10.02
N ALA A 22 -2.13 -4.29 10.19
CA ALA A 22 -2.95 -4.86 9.12
C ALA A 22 -3.08 -3.89 7.93
N ARG A 23 -3.28 -2.60 8.22
CA ARG A 23 -3.27 -1.54 7.19
C ARG A 23 -1.93 -1.48 6.45
N ARG A 24 -0.81 -1.51 7.18
CA ARG A 24 0.53 -1.41 6.60
C ARG A 24 0.88 -2.62 5.74
N ILE A 25 0.46 -3.82 6.17
CA ILE A 25 0.64 -5.07 5.42
C ILE A 25 -0.09 -5.02 4.08
N ILE A 26 -1.36 -4.63 4.06
CA ILE A 26 -2.11 -4.49 2.79
C ILE A 26 -1.44 -3.46 1.88
N MET A 27 -1.03 -2.31 2.42
CA MET A 27 -0.34 -1.29 1.63
C MET A 27 0.96 -1.83 0.99
N ALA A 28 1.73 -2.62 1.74
CA ALA A 28 2.96 -3.23 1.24
C ALA A 28 2.68 -4.28 0.15
N GLN A 29 1.70 -5.18 0.38
CA GLN A 29 1.31 -6.19 -0.60
C GLN A 29 0.84 -5.57 -1.92
N VAL A 30 0.00 -4.54 -1.85
CA VAL A 30 -0.45 -3.79 -3.03
C VAL A 30 0.74 -3.23 -3.79
N VAL A 31 1.67 -2.58 -3.09
CA VAL A 31 2.86 -1.98 -3.71
C VAL A 31 3.77 -3.04 -4.35
N ARG A 32 3.91 -4.24 -3.78
CA ARG A 32 4.62 -5.35 -4.44
C ARG A 32 3.94 -5.79 -5.73
N GLY A 33 2.61 -5.89 -5.70
CA GLY A 33 1.81 -6.24 -6.88
C GLY A 33 1.95 -5.22 -8.01
N LEU A 34 2.19 -3.95 -7.69
CA LEU A 34 2.48 -2.90 -8.69
C LEU A 34 3.89 -3.01 -9.30
N GLY A 35 4.79 -3.77 -8.68
CA GLY A 35 6.16 -3.97 -9.18
C GLY A 35 7.05 -2.73 -9.08
N ARG A 36 8.01 -2.62 -10.01
CA ARG A 36 9.02 -1.55 -10.01
C ARG A 36 8.36 -0.17 -10.10
N GLY A 37 8.60 0.68 -9.11
CA GLY A 37 8.01 2.02 -9.04
C GLY A 37 6.65 2.07 -8.32
N GLY A 38 6.12 0.93 -7.85
CA GLY A 38 4.85 0.84 -7.14
C GLY A 38 4.71 1.82 -5.97
N GLN A 39 5.78 2.09 -5.22
CA GLN A 39 5.75 3.08 -4.14
C GLN A 39 5.49 4.52 -4.62
N ARG A 40 6.06 4.92 -5.77
CA ARG A 40 5.80 6.24 -6.34
C ARG A 40 4.37 6.32 -6.85
N GLN A 41 3.89 5.25 -7.48
CA GLN A 41 2.53 5.17 -7.98
C GLN A 41 1.49 5.18 -6.85
N ALA A 42 1.74 4.45 -5.76
CA ALA A 42 0.88 4.47 -4.58
C ALA A 42 0.88 5.85 -3.90
N GLN A 43 2.01 6.53 -3.87
CA GLN A 43 2.06 7.91 -3.38
C GLN A 43 1.21 8.85 -4.25
N SER A 44 1.37 8.81 -5.58
CA SER A 44 0.67 9.73 -6.49
C SER A 44 -0.82 9.42 -6.63
N ALA A 45 -1.21 8.15 -6.69
CA ALA A 45 -2.59 7.75 -6.97
C ALA A 45 -3.40 7.48 -5.70
N LEU A 46 -2.76 6.91 -4.67
CA LEU A 46 -3.42 6.49 -3.43
C LEU A 46 -3.21 7.49 -2.28
N GLY A 47 -2.30 8.47 -2.42
CA GLY A 47 -1.95 9.41 -1.35
C GLY A 47 -1.20 8.73 -0.20
N TRP A 48 -0.69 7.52 -0.40
CA TRP A 48 -0.08 6.73 0.66
C TRP A 48 1.33 7.19 0.98
N ASN A 49 1.63 7.29 2.27
CA ASN A 49 2.97 7.67 2.75
C ASN A 49 3.97 6.53 2.51
N ARG A 50 5.08 6.83 1.82
CA ARG A 50 6.13 5.86 1.49
C ARG A 50 6.85 5.30 2.72
N SER A 51 6.96 6.04 3.82
CA SER A 51 7.50 5.56 5.08
C SER A 51 6.59 4.51 5.72
N THR A 52 5.28 4.72 5.68
CA THR A 52 4.28 3.73 6.14
C THR A 52 4.35 2.45 5.32
N ILE A 53 4.47 2.59 3.98
CA ILE A 53 4.66 1.45 3.08
C ILE A 53 5.95 0.70 3.41
N ARG A 54 7.07 1.41 3.63
CA ARG A 54 8.36 0.79 3.95
C ARG A 54 8.33 0.04 5.29
N LYS A 55 7.57 0.56 6.26
CA LYS A 55 7.33 -0.12 7.54
C LYS A 55 6.52 -1.42 7.32
N GLY A 56 5.41 -1.34 6.59
CA GLY A 56 4.64 -2.52 6.20
C GLY A 56 5.44 -3.55 5.42
N GLU A 57 6.36 -3.11 4.57
CA GLU A 57 7.30 -3.97 3.84
C GLU A 57 8.28 -4.70 4.76
N HIS A 58 8.73 -4.05 5.83
CA HIS A 58 9.57 -4.68 6.84
C HIS A 58 8.76 -5.74 7.60
N GLU A 59 7.58 -5.36 8.11
CA GLU A 59 6.63 -6.23 8.83
C GLU A 59 6.26 -7.46 7.99
N LEU A 60 5.94 -7.27 6.71
CA LEU A 60 5.61 -8.32 5.77
C LEU A 60 6.79 -9.28 5.51
N ARG A 61 8.04 -8.81 5.55
CA ARG A 61 9.23 -9.66 5.37
C ARG A 61 9.62 -10.41 6.63
N SER A 62 9.53 -9.77 7.78
CA SER A 62 9.97 -10.36 9.05
C SER A 62 8.86 -11.17 9.74
N GLY A 63 7.60 -11.03 9.32
CA GLY A 63 6.45 -11.66 9.99
C GLY A 63 6.16 -11.05 11.36
N VAL A 64 6.54 -9.78 11.57
CA VAL A 64 6.34 -9.07 12.85
C VAL A 64 5.38 -7.89 12.65
N GLU A 65 4.63 -7.52 13.69
CA GLU A 65 3.57 -6.50 13.66
C GLU A 65 3.93 -5.16 14.33
#